data_AF-A0A662UBU4-F1
#
_entry.id   AF-A0A662UBU4-F1
#
_cell.length_a   1.000
_cell.length_b   1.000
_cell.length_c   1.000
_cell.angle_alpha   90.00
_cell.angle_beta   90.00
_cell.angle_gamma   90.00
#
_symmetry.space_group_name_H-M   'P 1'
#
loop_
_entity.id
_entity.type
_entity.pdbx_description
1 polymer ?
#
loop_
_entity_poly.entity_id
_entity_poly.type
_entity_poly.pdbx_seq_one_letter_code
_entity_poly.pdbx_strand_id
1 'polypeptide(L)'
;MGVFIVAAAGNEGEAGMSYPGAYQPVISVGAAGWTGEWSQPAWWRTADVPERDELREQVYVTEFSSREKPGQDLDVLAPGSWVVGPYTPYGAAHPPYWAEGVPGQYYYLGGTSMATPHVSGILALVLQLDMKNGRVDLNQELAEELLEDSTLRITWSSAVVYDPTTGEYKLVEWSRDAAGSGLIQADLAVQNLVKVSKHYSKPMKP
;
A
#
# COMPACT_ATOMS: atom_id res chain seq x y z
N MET A 1 -10.41 20.58 12.32
CA MET A 1 -9.70 19.85 11.25
C MET A 1 -8.60 19.04 11.91
N GLY A 2 -8.49 17.76 11.56
CA GLY A 2 -7.48 16.85 12.11
C GLY A 2 -6.38 16.56 11.10
N VAL A 3 -5.54 15.58 11.43
CA VAL A 3 -4.51 15.00 10.55
C VAL A 3 -4.81 13.51 10.45
N PHE A 4 -4.64 12.94 9.25
CA PHE A 4 -4.71 11.50 9.05
C PHE A 4 -3.32 10.89 9.27
N ILE A 5 -3.26 9.79 10.01
CA ILE A 5 -2.01 9.09 10.29
C ILE A 5 -2.00 7.80 9.47
N VAL A 6 -0.99 7.68 8.61
CA VAL A 6 -0.69 6.45 7.85
C VAL A 6 0.72 6.03 8.22
N ALA A 7 0.92 4.78 8.63
CA ALA A 7 2.20 4.28 9.08
C ALA A 7 2.54 2.91 8.50
N ALA A 8 3.84 2.66 8.36
CA ALA A 8 4.35 1.35 7.98
C ALA A 8 4.06 0.31 9.07
N ALA A 9 3.63 -0.88 8.67
CA ALA A 9 3.44 -2.02 9.58
C ALA A 9 4.76 -2.47 10.24
N GLY A 10 5.88 -2.35 9.53
CA GLY A 10 7.20 -2.79 9.98
C GLY A 10 7.81 -3.82 9.04
N ASN A 11 9.12 -4.02 9.14
CA ASN A 11 9.88 -4.96 8.31
C ASN A 11 10.40 -6.17 9.11
N GLU A 12 9.67 -6.57 10.15
CA GLU A 12 10.07 -7.62 11.10
C GLU A 12 9.39 -8.98 10.83
N GLY A 13 8.67 -9.10 9.71
CA GLY A 13 7.99 -10.33 9.29
C GLY A 13 7.17 -10.95 10.42
N GLU A 14 7.48 -12.21 10.74
CA GLU A 14 6.78 -12.99 11.78
C GLU A 14 6.97 -12.47 13.22
N ALA A 15 7.92 -11.58 13.49
CA ALA A 15 8.08 -10.99 14.82
C ALA A 15 7.00 -9.96 15.17
N GLY A 16 6.22 -9.50 14.18
CA GLY A 16 5.04 -8.67 14.39
C GLY A 16 5.20 -7.21 13.96
N MET A 17 4.15 -6.42 14.13
CA MET A 17 4.10 -5.01 13.74
C MET A 17 4.86 -4.09 14.70
N SER A 18 5.35 -2.98 14.17
CA SER A 18 6.00 -1.90 14.93
C SER A 18 5.03 -0.78 15.25
N TYR A 19 5.20 -0.14 16.42
CA TYR A 19 4.48 1.09 16.75
C TYR A 19 5.11 2.31 16.04
N PRO A 20 4.30 3.27 15.55
CA PRO A 20 2.85 3.41 15.78
C PRO A 20 1.95 2.62 14.82
N GLY A 21 2.48 1.95 13.79
CA GLY A 21 1.65 1.22 12.81
C GLY A 21 0.82 0.09 13.40
N ALA A 22 1.22 -0.50 14.52
CA ALA A 22 0.45 -1.51 15.24
C ALA A 22 -0.73 -0.96 16.07
N TYR A 23 -0.90 0.37 16.16
CA TYR A 23 -1.93 0.97 17.01
C TYR A 23 -3.23 1.15 16.23
N GLN A 24 -4.32 0.54 16.71
CA GLN A 24 -5.62 0.46 16.02
C GLN A 24 -6.08 1.76 15.31
N PRO A 25 -5.97 2.98 15.89
CA PRO A 25 -6.41 4.18 15.18
C PRO A 25 -5.49 4.68 14.04
N VAL A 26 -4.40 3.98 13.73
CA VAL A 26 -3.41 4.39 12.71
C VAL A 26 -3.62 3.55 11.47
N ILE A 27 -3.74 4.21 10.31
CA ILE A 27 -3.87 3.48 9.06
C ILE A 27 -2.56 2.75 8.75
N SER A 28 -2.54 1.45 8.94
CA SER A 28 -1.34 0.63 8.88
C SER A 28 -1.15 -0.01 7.50
N VAL A 29 0.11 -0.06 7.04
CA VAL A 29 0.42 -0.46 5.66
C VAL A 29 1.50 -1.53 5.63
N GLY A 30 1.11 -2.72 5.18
CA GLY A 30 2.02 -3.82 4.84
C GLY A 30 2.49 -3.77 3.39
N ALA A 31 3.48 -4.60 3.05
CA ALA A 31 4.12 -4.62 1.74
C ALA A 31 3.76 -5.87 0.93
N ALA A 32 3.30 -5.63 -0.29
CA ALA A 32 3.08 -6.66 -1.30
C ALA A 32 3.99 -6.44 -2.52
N GLY A 33 4.16 -7.50 -3.33
CA GLY A 33 4.81 -7.46 -4.63
C GLY A 33 3.99 -8.19 -5.69
N TRP A 34 4.45 -8.09 -6.94
CA TRP A 34 3.87 -8.77 -8.10
C TRP A 34 4.77 -9.91 -8.55
N THR A 35 4.22 -11.09 -8.82
CA THR A 35 5.00 -12.28 -9.22
C THR A 35 5.70 -12.11 -10.57
N GLY A 36 5.22 -11.18 -11.40
CA GLY A 36 5.83 -10.84 -12.69
C GLY A 36 6.97 -9.82 -12.61
N GLU A 37 7.37 -9.39 -11.41
CA GLU A 37 8.59 -8.62 -11.22
C GLU A 37 9.77 -9.33 -11.90
N TRP A 38 10.58 -8.57 -12.66
CA TRP A 38 11.72 -9.08 -13.44
C TRP A 38 11.39 -9.98 -14.64
N SER A 39 10.12 -10.14 -15.00
CA SER A 39 9.69 -10.92 -16.18
C SER A 39 10.26 -10.41 -17.51
N GLN A 40 10.65 -9.13 -17.57
CA GLN A 40 11.23 -8.50 -18.76
C GLN A 40 12.13 -7.30 -18.39
N PRO A 41 13.02 -6.85 -19.30
CA PRO A 41 13.85 -5.67 -19.07
C PRO A 41 13.01 -4.44 -18.73
N ALA A 42 13.35 -3.78 -17.62
CA ALA A 42 12.63 -2.62 -17.09
C ALA A 42 11.13 -2.87 -16.87
N TRP A 43 10.76 -4.08 -16.41
CA TRP A 43 9.38 -4.52 -16.14
C TRP A 43 8.51 -3.42 -15.50
N TRP A 44 9.03 -2.68 -14.52
CA TRP A 44 8.31 -1.63 -13.80
C TRP A 44 7.73 -0.51 -14.68
N ARG A 45 8.26 -0.32 -15.90
CA ARG A 45 7.75 0.67 -16.88
C ARG A 45 7.40 0.09 -18.24
N THR A 46 7.66 -1.19 -18.46
CA THR A 46 7.45 -1.84 -19.77
C THR A 46 6.43 -2.97 -19.71
N ALA A 47 6.20 -3.55 -18.53
CA ALA A 47 5.20 -4.59 -18.33
C ALA A 47 3.83 -3.95 -18.16
N ASP A 48 2.82 -4.58 -18.75
CA ASP A 48 1.41 -4.28 -18.51
C ASP A 48 0.96 -5.13 -17.32
N VAL A 49 0.99 -4.54 -16.13
CA VAL A 49 0.63 -5.25 -14.89
C VAL A 49 -0.90 -5.41 -14.88
N PRO A 50 -1.45 -6.62 -14.75
CA PRO A 50 -2.89 -6.82 -14.71
C PRO A 50 -3.55 -6.01 -13.59
N GLU A 51 -4.84 -5.74 -13.70
CA GLU A 51 -5.60 -5.06 -12.64
C GLU A 51 -6.67 -5.96 -12.00
N ARG A 52 -7.05 -5.63 -10.76
CA ARG A 52 -8.19 -6.22 -10.05
C ARG A 52 -8.15 -7.76 -10.01
N ASP A 53 -9.21 -8.43 -10.45
CA ASP A 53 -9.34 -9.89 -10.39
C ASP A 53 -8.29 -10.61 -11.26
N GLU A 54 -7.73 -9.95 -12.27
CA GLU A 54 -6.66 -10.52 -13.09
C GLU A 54 -5.34 -10.62 -12.31
N LEU A 55 -5.16 -9.85 -11.23
CA LEU A 55 -4.04 -9.98 -10.28
C LEU A 55 -4.17 -11.16 -9.32
N ARG A 56 -5.29 -11.89 -9.33
CA ARG A 56 -5.48 -13.03 -8.44
C ARG A 56 -4.33 -14.03 -8.60
N GLU A 57 -3.75 -14.47 -7.49
CA GLU A 57 -2.56 -15.35 -7.44
C GLU A 57 -1.28 -14.78 -8.07
N GLN A 58 -1.29 -13.51 -8.51
CA GLN A 58 -0.11 -12.78 -8.98
C GLN A 58 0.42 -11.75 -7.97
N VAL A 59 -0.28 -11.56 -6.85
CA VAL A 59 0.21 -10.74 -5.73
C VAL A 59 0.79 -11.64 -4.67
N TYR A 60 1.91 -11.25 -4.08
CA TYR A 60 2.48 -11.93 -2.91
C TYR A 60 2.71 -10.94 -1.79
N VAL A 61 2.62 -11.39 -0.54
CA VAL A 61 3.04 -10.58 0.61
C VAL A 61 4.53 -10.81 0.84
N THR A 62 5.31 -9.73 0.96
CA THR A 62 6.76 -9.87 1.12
C THR A 62 7.10 -10.55 2.46
N GLU A 63 8.20 -11.30 2.50
CA GLU A 63 8.65 -12.02 3.70
C GLU A 63 8.97 -11.08 4.86
N PHE A 64 9.51 -9.90 4.56
CA PHE A 64 9.84 -8.90 5.56
C PHE A 64 8.61 -8.14 6.10
N SER A 65 7.49 -8.10 5.37
CA SER A 65 6.32 -7.32 5.83
C SER A 65 5.83 -7.88 7.15
N SER A 66 5.84 -7.05 8.19
CA SER A 66 5.38 -7.43 9.53
C SER A 66 3.96 -8.01 9.49
N ARG A 67 3.73 -9.08 10.25
CA ARG A 67 2.43 -9.74 10.41
C ARG A 67 1.67 -9.17 11.60
N GLU A 68 0.35 -9.14 11.52
CA GLU A 68 -0.52 -8.75 12.63
C GLU A 68 -0.44 -9.79 13.77
N LYS A 69 -0.07 -9.37 14.98
CA LYS A 69 -0.10 -10.21 16.19
C LYS A 69 -1.26 -9.78 17.09
N PRO A 70 -1.68 -10.60 18.08
CA PRO A 70 -2.82 -10.26 18.93
C PRO A 70 -2.70 -8.87 19.56
N GLY A 71 -3.70 -8.01 19.34
CA GLY A 71 -3.72 -6.63 19.81
C GLY A 71 -3.00 -5.61 18.91
N GLN A 72 -2.58 -6.03 17.72
CA GLN A 72 -2.13 -5.18 16.63
C GLN A 72 -3.23 -5.12 15.56
N ASP A 73 -3.12 -4.17 14.63
CA ASP A 73 -4.11 -3.94 13.58
C ASP A 73 -3.41 -3.69 12.26
N LEU A 74 -3.61 -4.60 11.27
CA LEU A 74 -3.05 -4.48 9.92
C LEU A 74 -4.17 -4.25 8.91
N ASP A 75 -4.21 -3.07 8.29
CA ASP A 75 -5.40 -2.67 7.55
C ASP A 75 -5.26 -3.04 6.08
N VAL A 76 -4.20 -2.56 5.40
CA VAL A 76 -4.05 -2.74 3.96
C VAL A 76 -2.62 -3.06 3.55
N LEU A 77 -2.51 -3.69 2.39
CA LEU A 77 -1.26 -3.86 1.67
C LEU A 77 -1.17 -2.88 0.51
N ALA A 78 0.05 -2.47 0.18
CA ALA A 78 0.36 -1.71 -1.02
C ALA A 78 1.69 -2.19 -1.64
N PRO A 79 2.00 -1.80 -2.88
CA PRO A 79 3.27 -2.13 -3.51
C PRO A 79 4.47 -1.68 -2.66
N GLY A 80 5.25 -2.66 -2.20
CA GLY A 80 6.42 -2.45 -1.35
C GLY A 80 7.58 -3.37 -1.68
N SER A 81 7.46 -4.24 -2.68
CA SER A 81 8.57 -4.98 -3.27
C SER A 81 9.12 -4.24 -4.49
N TRP A 82 10.44 -4.08 -4.55
CA TRP A 82 11.17 -3.48 -5.67
C TRP A 82 10.49 -2.22 -6.26
N VAL A 83 10.09 -1.30 -5.40
CA VAL A 83 9.48 -0.02 -5.79
C VAL A 83 10.56 0.88 -6.34
N VAL A 84 10.33 1.44 -7.53
CA VAL A 84 11.25 2.38 -8.18
C VAL A 84 10.91 3.80 -7.75
N GLY A 85 11.86 4.46 -7.09
CA GLY A 85 11.70 5.85 -6.63
C GLY A 85 12.94 6.70 -6.91
N PRO A 86 12.79 8.04 -6.89
CA PRO A 86 13.92 8.95 -7.01
C PRO A 86 14.73 8.97 -5.70
N TYR A 87 16.01 8.63 -5.76
CA TYR A 87 16.91 8.70 -4.60
C TYR A 87 18.23 9.35 -4.98
N THR A 88 18.90 9.94 -3.99
CA THR A 88 20.26 10.48 -4.19
C THR A 88 21.28 9.34 -4.33
N PRO A 89 22.56 9.60 -4.69
CA PRO A 89 23.58 8.57 -4.75
C PRO A 89 23.61 7.73 -3.46
N TYR A 90 23.82 6.42 -3.59
CA TYR A 90 23.85 5.45 -2.49
C TYR A 90 22.50 5.20 -1.78
N GLY A 91 21.36 5.57 -2.38
CA GLY A 91 20.04 5.29 -1.79
C GLY A 91 19.71 6.18 -0.59
N ALA A 92 20.45 7.27 -0.38
CA ALA A 92 20.13 8.23 0.67
C ALA A 92 18.87 9.03 0.32
N ALA A 93 17.95 9.12 1.29
CA ALA A 93 16.63 9.74 1.11
C ALA A 93 16.64 11.28 1.14
N HIS A 94 17.77 11.93 1.47
CA HIS A 94 17.80 13.37 1.68
C HIS A 94 19.03 14.03 1.05
N PRO A 95 18.89 14.72 -0.11
CA PRO A 95 19.89 15.67 -0.57
C PRO A 95 19.95 16.85 0.43
N PRO A 96 21.12 17.43 0.74
CA PRO A 96 21.19 18.70 1.46
C PRO A 96 20.26 19.76 0.84
N TYR A 97 19.73 20.72 1.61
CA TYR A 97 18.76 21.72 1.11
C TYR A 97 19.28 22.56 -0.08
N TRP A 98 20.60 22.60 -0.26
CA TRP A 98 21.32 23.29 -1.34
C TRP A 98 21.69 22.38 -2.51
N ALA A 99 21.41 21.07 -2.43
CA ALA A 99 21.78 20.13 -3.46
C ALA A 99 20.85 20.26 -4.67
N GLU A 100 21.47 20.38 -5.84
CA GLU A 100 20.76 20.36 -7.11
C GLU A 100 20.35 18.92 -7.42
N GLY A 101 19.09 18.72 -7.82
CA GLY A 101 18.59 17.38 -8.18
C GLY A 101 19.39 16.82 -9.35
N VAL A 102 19.90 15.60 -9.22
CA VAL A 102 20.59 14.91 -10.32
C VAL A 102 19.54 14.14 -11.14
N PRO A 103 19.23 14.55 -12.38
CA PRO A 103 18.25 13.85 -13.20
C PRO A 103 18.67 12.40 -13.44
N GLY A 104 17.72 11.46 -13.34
CA GLY A 104 17.94 10.06 -13.71
C GLY A 104 18.37 9.11 -12.58
N GLN A 105 18.38 9.55 -11.32
CA GLN A 105 18.70 8.68 -10.19
C GLN A 105 17.46 7.99 -9.62
N TYR A 106 17.14 6.82 -10.17
CA TYR A 106 16.07 5.95 -9.67
C TYR A 106 16.66 4.64 -9.18
N TYR A 107 16.19 4.18 -8.02
CA TYR A 107 16.62 2.93 -7.42
C TYR A 107 15.40 2.10 -7.02
N TYR A 108 15.57 0.78 -7.05
CA TYR A 108 14.61 -0.13 -6.47
C TYR A 108 14.83 -0.22 -4.96
N LEU A 109 13.81 0.03 -4.17
CA LEU A 109 13.81 -0.23 -2.74
C LEU A 109 12.66 -1.17 -2.36
N GLY A 110 12.84 -1.92 -1.27
CA GLY A 110 11.82 -2.79 -0.70
C GLY A 110 11.57 -2.43 0.75
N GLY A 111 10.31 -2.40 1.15
CA GLY A 111 9.91 -2.15 2.54
C GLY A 111 8.46 -1.73 2.67
N THR A 112 7.89 -1.93 3.86
CA THR A 112 6.60 -1.30 4.21
C THR A 112 6.70 0.24 4.13
N SER A 113 7.90 0.80 4.32
CA SER A 113 8.21 2.22 4.08
C SER A 113 7.91 2.69 2.66
N MET A 114 8.04 1.80 1.66
CA MET A 114 7.71 2.11 0.25
C MET A 114 6.22 1.85 -0.05
N ALA A 115 5.58 0.95 0.69
CA ALA A 115 4.15 0.71 0.60
C ALA A 115 3.33 1.89 1.17
N THR A 116 3.71 2.42 2.34
CA THR A 116 3.02 3.54 3.01
C THR A 116 2.74 4.74 2.11
N PRO A 117 3.68 5.31 1.32
CA PRO A 117 3.39 6.47 0.49
C PRO A 117 2.36 6.21 -0.62
N HIS A 118 2.17 4.96 -1.07
CA HIS A 118 1.08 4.64 -2.00
C HIS A 118 -0.29 4.87 -1.34
N VAL A 119 -0.48 4.36 -0.12
CA VAL A 119 -1.72 4.55 0.65
C VAL A 119 -1.94 6.02 1.01
N SER A 120 -0.89 6.73 1.45
CA SER A 120 -0.97 8.17 1.72
C SER A 120 -1.37 8.97 0.47
N GLY A 121 -0.86 8.59 -0.71
CA GLY A 121 -1.24 9.21 -1.98
C GLY A 121 -2.70 8.94 -2.36
N ILE A 122 -3.17 7.70 -2.18
CA ILE A 122 -4.58 7.34 -2.41
C ILE A 122 -5.49 8.13 -1.47
N LEU A 123 -5.15 8.19 -0.17
CA LEU A 123 -5.90 8.96 0.81
C LEU A 123 -5.92 10.46 0.46
N ALA A 124 -4.82 11.02 -0.05
CA ALA A 124 -4.80 12.41 -0.50
C ALA A 124 -5.78 12.67 -1.67
N LEU A 125 -5.88 11.74 -2.65
CA LEU A 125 -6.85 11.82 -3.74
C LEU A 125 -8.29 11.74 -3.23
N VAL A 126 -8.55 10.81 -2.30
CA VAL A 126 -9.84 10.65 -1.63
C VAL A 126 -10.21 11.93 -0.88
N LEU A 127 -9.31 12.51 -0.10
CA LEU A 127 -9.53 13.76 0.63
C LEU A 127 -9.79 14.95 -0.31
N GLN A 128 -9.07 15.04 -1.44
CA GLN A 128 -9.35 16.08 -2.43
C GLN A 128 -10.79 15.99 -2.95
N LEU A 129 -11.32 14.77 -3.13
CA LEU A 129 -12.70 14.56 -3.58
C LEU A 129 -13.71 14.86 -2.48
N ASP A 130 -13.44 14.43 -1.25
CA ASP A 130 -14.26 14.71 -0.06
C ASP A 130 -14.44 16.22 0.12
N MET A 131 -13.36 16.98 -0.07
CA MET A 131 -13.32 18.43 0.06
C MET A 131 -14.03 19.23 -1.04
N LYS A 132 -14.63 18.59 -2.05
CA LYS A 132 -15.25 19.29 -3.19
C LYS A 132 -16.39 20.23 -2.81
N ASN A 133 -17.11 19.93 -1.72
CA ASN A 133 -18.21 20.77 -1.22
C ASN A 133 -17.74 21.85 -0.22
N GLY A 134 -16.42 21.98 0.00
CA GLY A 134 -15.82 22.91 0.96
C GLY A 134 -15.80 22.41 2.42
N ARG A 135 -16.11 21.13 2.65
CA ARG A 135 -16.08 20.47 3.98
C ARG A 135 -15.25 19.19 3.90
N VAL A 136 -14.70 18.77 5.04
CA VAL A 136 -14.09 17.45 5.20
C VAL A 136 -15.09 16.62 5.99
N ASP A 137 -15.67 15.61 5.37
CA ASP A 137 -16.63 14.69 5.98
C ASP A 137 -15.91 13.43 6.50
N LEU A 138 -14.76 13.07 5.93
CA LEU A 138 -13.91 11.99 6.43
C LEU A 138 -13.24 12.32 7.77
N ASN A 139 -13.22 11.34 8.65
CA ASN A 139 -12.35 11.28 9.83
C ASN A 139 -11.43 10.05 9.73
N GLN A 140 -10.48 9.87 10.66
CA GLN A 140 -9.51 8.77 10.63
C GLN A 140 -10.19 7.39 10.45
N GLU A 141 -11.20 7.10 11.26
CA GLU A 141 -11.96 5.83 11.24
C GLU A 141 -12.68 5.59 9.90
N LEU A 142 -13.38 6.60 9.38
CA LEU A 142 -14.07 6.49 8.08
C LEU A 142 -13.10 6.39 6.90
N ALA A 143 -11.91 6.97 7.02
CA ALA A 143 -10.88 6.84 5.98
C ALA A 143 -10.27 5.44 5.99
N GLU A 144 -10.03 4.88 7.17
CA GLU A 144 -9.57 3.50 7.35
C GLU A 144 -10.58 2.51 6.76
N GLU A 145 -11.84 2.55 7.21
CA GLU A 145 -12.93 1.69 6.70
C GLU A 145 -13.06 1.78 5.18
N LEU A 146 -13.02 3.00 4.63
CA LEU A 146 -13.08 3.22 3.19
C LEU A 146 -11.91 2.55 2.45
N LEU A 147 -10.69 2.63 2.98
CA LEU A 147 -9.51 2.03 2.36
C LEU A 147 -9.56 0.50 2.44
N GLU A 148 -9.95 -0.06 3.58
CA GLU A 148 -10.13 -1.51 3.77
C GLU A 148 -11.17 -2.11 2.82
N ASP A 149 -12.30 -1.44 2.66
CA ASP A 149 -13.37 -1.81 1.72
C ASP A 149 -12.98 -1.65 0.24
N SER A 150 -11.82 -1.07 -0.03
CA SER A 150 -11.34 -0.73 -1.37
C SER A 150 -10.13 -1.58 -1.78
N THR A 151 -10.04 -2.80 -1.28
CA THR A 151 -8.92 -3.72 -1.52
C THR A 151 -9.28 -4.84 -2.50
N LEU A 152 -8.26 -5.33 -3.21
CA LEU A 152 -8.26 -6.67 -3.78
C LEU A 152 -7.96 -7.65 -2.65
N ARG A 153 -8.96 -8.43 -2.26
CA ARG A 153 -8.82 -9.39 -1.16
C ARG A 153 -7.88 -10.54 -1.53
N ILE A 154 -6.82 -10.71 -0.76
CA ILE A 154 -5.88 -11.83 -0.91
C ILE A 154 -6.46 -13.04 -0.17
N THR A 155 -6.81 -14.07 -0.94
CA THR A 155 -7.41 -15.33 -0.41
C THR A 155 -6.48 -16.54 -0.53
N TRP A 156 -5.32 -16.35 -1.16
CA TRP A 156 -4.25 -17.34 -1.28
C TRP A 156 -3.13 -17.03 -0.26
N SER A 157 -2.25 -18.00 -0.05
CA SER A 157 -1.23 -17.97 1.01
C SER A 157 0.18 -18.26 0.51
N SER A 158 0.37 -18.34 -0.80
CA SER A 158 1.67 -18.62 -1.40
C SER A 158 1.77 -18.11 -2.82
N ALA A 159 2.99 -17.82 -3.27
CA ALA A 159 3.30 -17.50 -4.65
C ALA A 159 4.72 -17.90 -5.00
N VAL A 160 4.98 -18.17 -6.29
CA VAL A 160 6.34 -18.38 -6.81
C VAL A 160 6.85 -17.07 -7.38
N VAL A 161 7.98 -16.58 -6.85
CA VAL A 161 8.55 -15.26 -7.15
C VAL A 161 9.99 -15.43 -7.63
N TYR A 162 10.40 -14.64 -8.63
CA TYR A 162 11.78 -14.60 -9.08
C TYR A 162 12.64 -13.72 -8.16
N ASP A 163 13.76 -14.24 -7.66
CA ASP A 163 14.74 -13.47 -6.89
C ASP A 163 15.89 -13.01 -7.80
N PRO A 164 16.03 -11.69 -8.08
CA PRO A 164 17.06 -11.18 -8.97
C PRO A 164 18.47 -11.26 -8.37
N THR A 165 18.61 -11.51 -7.06
CA THR A 165 19.89 -11.61 -6.37
C THR A 165 20.51 -13.00 -6.55
N THR A 166 19.68 -14.04 -6.50
CA THR A 166 20.10 -15.44 -6.67
C THR A 166 19.93 -15.93 -8.10
N GLY A 167 19.01 -15.33 -8.86
CA GLY A 167 18.64 -15.76 -10.20
C GLY A 167 17.67 -16.95 -10.23
N GLU A 168 17.06 -17.29 -9.10
CA GLU A 168 16.18 -18.45 -8.94
C GLU A 168 14.75 -18.06 -8.60
N TYR A 169 13.81 -18.96 -8.89
CA TYR A 169 12.43 -18.85 -8.42
C TYR A 169 12.31 -19.44 -7.02
N LYS A 170 11.72 -18.68 -6.11
CA LYS A 170 11.44 -19.10 -4.74
C LYS A 170 9.95 -19.18 -4.47
N LEU A 171 9.55 -20.16 -3.67
CA LEU A 171 8.22 -20.20 -3.07
C LEU A 171 8.21 -19.25 -1.88
N VAL A 172 7.30 -18.28 -1.89
CA VAL A 172 7.00 -17.40 -0.76
C VAL A 172 5.66 -17.82 -0.19
N GLU A 173 5.58 -17.99 1.13
CA GLU A 173 4.37 -18.39 1.85
C GLU A 173 4.06 -17.40 2.96
N TRP A 174 2.77 -17.20 3.26
CA TRP A 174 2.32 -16.32 4.33
C TRP A 174 1.01 -16.81 4.94
N SER A 175 0.80 -16.48 6.22
CA SER A 175 -0.45 -16.75 6.93
C SER A 175 -1.45 -15.60 6.74
N ARG A 176 -2.69 -15.79 7.21
CA ARG A 176 -3.77 -14.79 7.03
C ARG A 176 -3.47 -13.44 7.72
N ASP A 177 -2.70 -13.47 8.80
CA ASP A 177 -2.22 -12.31 9.56
C ASP A 177 -1.26 -11.41 8.75
N ALA A 178 -0.86 -11.83 7.56
CA ALA A 178 -0.02 -11.06 6.65
C ALA A 178 -0.79 -10.09 5.75
N ALA A 179 -2.10 -10.31 5.57
CA ALA A 179 -2.83 -9.76 4.43
C ALA A 179 -3.68 -8.52 4.74
N GLY A 180 -3.97 -8.26 6.02
CA GLY A 180 -4.99 -7.28 6.42
C GLY A 180 -6.29 -7.49 5.64
N SER A 181 -6.88 -6.39 5.17
CA SER A 181 -8.03 -6.38 4.27
C SER A 181 -7.66 -6.73 2.81
N GLY A 182 -6.42 -6.51 2.39
CA GLY A 182 -5.90 -6.89 1.07
C GLY A 182 -5.07 -5.82 0.38
N LEU A 183 -4.84 -5.96 -0.93
CA LEU A 183 -4.07 -5.00 -1.72
C LEU A 183 -4.94 -3.79 -2.11
N ILE A 184 -4.63 -2.59 -1.61
CA ILE A 184 -5.41 -1.38 -1.89
C ILE A 184 -5.58 -1.11 -3.39
N GLN A 185 -6.78 -0.72 -3.81
CA GLN A 185 -7.12 -0.33 -5.18
C GLN A 185 -7.55 1.14 -5.21
N ALA A 186 -6.72 2.00 -5.80
CA ALA A 186 -6.91 3.46 -5.78
C ALA A 186 -8.23 3.90 -6.44
N ASP A 187 -8.60 3.25 -7.54
CA ASP A 187 -9.83 3.53 -8.27
C ASP A 187 -11.08 3.11 -7.49
N LEU A 188 -11.03 1.98 -6.77
CA LEU A 188 -12.11 1.54 -5.87
C LEU A 188 -12.28 2.51 -4.71
N ALA A 189 -11.19 2.99 -4.09
CA ALA A 189 -11.26 3.97 -3.00
C ALA A 189 -11.98 5.25 -3.43
N VAL A 190 -11.63 5.77 -4.61
CA VAL A 190 -12.31 6.92 -5.22
C VAL A 190 -13.78 6.61 -5.53
N GLN A 191 -14.09 5.45 -6.09
CA GLN A 191 -15.46 5.05 -6.43
C GLN A 191 -16.33 4.86 -5.18
N ASN A 192 -15.79 4.25 -4.13
CA ASN A 192 -16.50 3.97 -2.89
C ASN A 192 -16.83 5.26 -2.15
N LEU A 193 -15.93 6.25 -2.10
CA LEU A 193 -16.24 7.58 -1.57
C LEU A 193 -17.44 8.23 -2.30
N VAL A 194 -17.50 8.11 -3.63
CA VAL A 194 -18.62 8.65 -4.42
C VAL A 194 -19.94 7.94 -4.13
N LYS A 195 -19.91 6.64 -3.79
CA LYS A 195 -21.12 5.91 -3.36
C LYS A 195 -21.59 6.36 -1.98
N VAL A 196 -20.66 6.50 -1.04
CA VAL A 196 -20.91 6.94 0.34
C VAL A 196 -21.51 8.34 0.36
N SER A 197 -20.92 9.30 -0.35
CA SER A 197 -21.44 10.68 -0.47
C SER A 197 -22.85 10.76 -1.07
N LYS A 198 -23.20 9.90 -2.03
CA LYS A 198 -24.57 9.82 -2.60
C LYS A 198 -25.60 9.24 -1.62
N HIS A 199 -25.17 8.41 -0.66
CA HIS A 199 -26.07 7.87 0.35
C HIS A 199 -26.48 8.94 1.37
N TYR A 200 -25.55 9.83 1.72
CA TYR A 200 -25.79 10.98 2.61
C TYR A 200 -26.48 12.18 1.94
N SER A 201 -26.55 12.23 0.61
CA SER A 201 -27.23 13.30 -0.14
C SER A 201 -28.72 13.04 -0.43
N LYS A 202 -29.31 11.93 0.01
CA LYS A 202 -30.77 11.75 -0.07
C LYS A 202 -31.43 12.61 1.01
N PRO A 203 -32.39 13.49 0.66
CA PRO A 203 -33.16 14.18 1.69
C PRO A 203 -33.86 13.14 2.56
N MET A 204 -33.76 13.28 3.88
CA MET A 204 -34.67 12.58 4.79
C MET A 204 -36.08 12.87 4.28
N LYS A 205 -36.85 11.80 4.01
CA LYS A 205 -38.26 11.94 3.65
C LYS A 205 -38.94 12.77 4.76
N PRO A 206 -39.84 13.70 4.38
CA PRO A 206 -40.52 14.56 5.33
C PRO A 206 -41.31 13.77 6.38
#